data_AF-A0A3D4S5M4-F1
#
_entry.id   AF-A0A3D4S5M4-F1
#
_cell.length_a   1.000
_cell.length_b   1.000
_cell.length_c   1.000
_cell.angle_alpha   90.00
_cell.angle_beta   90.00
_cell.angle_gamma   90.00
#
_symmetry.space_group_name_H-M   'P 1'
#
loop_
_entity.id
_entity.type
_entity.pdbx_description
1 polymer ?
#
loop_
_entity_poly.entity_id
_entity_poly.type
_entity_poly.pdbx_seq_one_letter_code
_entity_poly.pdbx_strand_id
1 'polypeptide(L)'
;MTAVFSEKEKKEAFAIKRRLWTYWFIALGIYVAALATMITINAVSVVVYRDRSVYIPFLVASCALGIAFGCGSLFFFSVKFKLTSRYCRMLRNMRDGIKERGHGKFTEIRPDITEKEGVYFYTLVLDCPPLKRGDITERHILVERTHSLPQMQPGDEVKFVTHANILMAYEITPAENPVAAADAEEAAADEE
;
A
#
# COMPACT_ATOMS: atom_id res chain seq x y z
N MET A 1 -17.74 -1.69 -14.42
CA MET A 1 -16.51 -1.19 -13.77
C MET A 1 -15.84 -2.25 -12.92
N THR A 2 -14.62 -2.64 -13.31
CA THR A 2 -13.69 -3.51 -12.59
C THR A 2 -13.06 -2.73 -11.43
N ALA A 3 -13.23 -3.20 -10.19
CA ALA A 3 -12.60 -2.59 -9.03
C ALA A 3 -11.14 -3.05 -8.91
N VAL A 4 -10.21 -2.11 -8.73
CA VAL A 4 -8.78 -2.40 -8.52
C VAL A 4 -8.55 -3.03 -7.16
N PHE A 5 -9.23 -2.52 -6.14
CA PHE A 5 -9.08 -2.97 -4.75
C PHE A 5 -10.26 -3.82 -4.30
N SER A 6 -10.02 -5.09 -4.01
CA SER A 6 -11.07 -5.98 -3.50
C SER A 6 -11.39 -5.68 -2.02
N GLU A 7 -12.65 -5.88 -1.60
CA GLU A 7 -13.03 -5.73 -0.19
C GLU A 7 -12.33 -6.76 0.72
N LYS A 8 -11.99 -7.93 0.18
CA LYS A 8 -11.26 -8.97 0.88
C LYS A 8 -9.83 -8.51 1.22
N GLU A 9 -9.13 -7.99 0.23
CA GLU A 9 -7.77 -7.48 0.37
C GLU A 9 -7.69 -6.29 1.34
N LYS A 10 -8.65 -5.36 1.27
CA LYS A 10 -8.73 -4.27 2.25
C LYS A 10 -8.81 -4.82 3.67
N LYS A 11 -9.71 -5.78 3.93
CA LYS A 11 -9.85 -6.42 5.24
C LYS A 11 -8.58 -7.14 5.68
N GLU A 12 -7.92 -7.85 4.77
CA GLU A 12 -6.66 -8.54 5.02
C GLU A 12 -5.54 -7.56 5.39
N ALA A 13 -5.40 -6.44 4.68
CA ALA A 13 -4.40 -5.42 4.99
C ALA A 13 -4.59 -4.83 6.40
N PHE A 14 -5.82 -4.50 6.79
CA PHE A 14 -6.12 -4.06 8.16
C PHE A 14 -5.90 -5.16 9.21
N ALA A 15 -6.19 -6.42 8.87
CA ALA A 15 -5.93 -7.56 9.75
C ALA A 15 -4.42 -7.78 9.97
N ILE A 16 -3.60 -7.65 8.93
CA ILE A 16 -2.13 -7.72 9.02
C ILE A 16 -1.62 -6.62 9.96
N LYS A 17 -2.08 -5.38 9.80
CA LYS A 17 -1.70 -4.28 10.70
C LYS A 17 -2.03 -4.60 12.16
N ARG A 18 -3.20 -5.20 12.43
CA ARG A 18 -3.60 -5.62 13.79
C ARG A 18 -2.72 -6.76 14.30
N ARG A 19 -2.42 -7.77 13.48
CA ARG A 19 -1.51 -8.88 13.84
C ARG A 19 -0.11 -8.38 14.18
N LEU A 20 0.42 -7.42 13.42
CA LEU A 20 1.71 -6.79 13.70
C LEU A 20 1.73 -6.13 15.09
N TRP A 21 0.68 -5.40 15.46
CA TRP A 21 0.53 -4.88 16.82
C TRP A 21 0.51 -6.00 17.86
N THR A 22 -0.26 -7.07 17.62
CA THR A 22 -0.33 -8.22 18.52
C THR A 22 1.05 -8.86 18.73
N TYR A 23 1.82 -9.08 17.67
CA TYR A 23 3.18 -9.63 17.78
C TYR A 23 4.09 -8.74 18.60
N TRP A 24 4.02 -7.42 18.39
CA TRP A 24 4.81 -6.49 19.18
C TRP A 24 4.41 -6.50 20.66
N PHE A 25 3.11 -6.52 20.97
CA PHE A 25 2.63 -6.59 22.36
C PHE A 25 2.99 -7.92 23.04
N ILE A 26 2.98 -9.03 22.31
CA ILE A 26 3.44 -10.33 22.84
C ILE A 26 4.94 -10.24 23.17
N ALA A 27 5.76 -9.71 22.26
CA ALA A 27 7.20 -9.53 22.50
C ALA A 27 7.47 -8.59 23.69
N LEU A 28 6.70 -7.51 23.81
CA LEU A 28 6.75 -6.60 24.95
C LEU A 28 6.38 -7.30 26.26
N GLY A 29 5.33 -8.13 26.25
CA GLY A 29 4.90 -8.91 27.41
C GLY A 29 5.98 -9.86 27.89
N ILE A 30 6.62 -10.59 26.97
CA ILE A 30 7.75 -11.48 27.28
C ILE A 30 8.93 -10.69 27.85
N TYR A 31 9.26 -9.55 27.26
CA TYR A 31 10.34 -8.67 27.73
C TYR A 31 10.10 -8.17 29.16
N VAL A 32 8.90 -7.65 29.44
CA VAL A 32 8.52 -7.15 30.76
C VAL A 32 8.49 -8.28 31.79
N ALA A 33 7.97 -9.45 31.43
CA ALA A 33 7.96 -10.62 32.31
C ALA A 33 9.38 -11.05 32.68
N ALA A 34 10.31 -11.12 31.72
CA ALA A 34 11.70 -11.47 31.96
C ALA A 34 12.38 -10.48 32.91
N LEU A 35 12.18 -9.17 32.71
CA LEU A 35 12.71 -8.15 33.61
C LEU A 35 12.11 -8.25 35.01
N ALA A 36 10.80 -8.40 35.12
CA ALA A 36 10.13 -8.56 36.41
C ALA A 36 10.67 -9.76 37.19
N THR A 37 10.89 -10.90 36.51
CA THR A 37 11.48 -12.09 37.13
C THR A 37 12.91 -11.82 37.63
N MET A 38 13.78 -11.21 36.81
CA MET A 38 15.14 -10.88 37.22
C MET A 38 15.18 -9.93 38.43
N ILE A 39 14.32 -8.90 38.42
CA ILE A 39 14.21 -7.95 39.53
C ILE A 39 13.71 -8.64 40.80
N THR A 40 12.69 -9.49 40.68
CA THR A 40 12.11 -10.20 41.83
C THR A 40 13.12 -11.15 42.47
N ILE A 41 13.84 -11.94 41.66
CA ILE A 41 14.87 -12.85 42.17
C ILE A 41 15.98 -12.05 42.86
N ASN A 42 16.46 -10.96 42.23
CA ASN A 42 17.49 -10.10 42.83
C ASN A 42 17.03 -9.52 44.17
N ALA A 43 15.80 -8.99 44.24
CA ALA A 43 15.25 -8.44 45.46
C ALA A 43 15.15 -9.50 46.58
N VAL A 44 14.67 -10.71 46.27
CA VAL A 44 14.60 -11.82 47.24
C VAL A 44 15.98 -12.26 47.68
N SER A 45 16.94 -12.45 46.77
CA SER A 45 18.33 -12.81 47.08
C SER A 45 18.99 -11.81 48.02
N VAL A 46 18.80 -10.50 47.78
CA VAL A 46 19.39 -9.45 48.60
C VAL A 46 18.72 -9.33 49.97
N VAL A 47 17.39 -9.40 50.03
CA VAL A 47 16.63 -9.18 51.27
C VAL A 47 16.67 -10.42 52.19
N VAL A 48 16.45 -11.60 51.63
CA VAL A 48 16.30 -12.85 52.41
C VAL A 48 17.66 -13.51 52.65
N TYR A 49 18.47 -13.63 51.59
CA TYR A 49 19.72 -14.40 51.65
C TYR A 49 20.97 -13.52 51.86
N ARG A 50 20.82 -12.18 51.85
CA ARG A 50 21.92 -11.21 51.89
C ARG A 50 23.01 -11.47 50.84
N ASP A 51 22.66 -12.19 49.78
CA ASP A 51 23.59 -12.51 48.70
C ASP A 51 23.42 -11.49 47.56
N ARG A 52 24.55 -10.92 47.12
CA ARG A 52 24.62 -9.95 46.03
C ARG A 52 25.30 -10.53 44.78
N SER A 53 25.65 -11.82 44.78
CA SER A 53 26.30 -12.51 43.67
C SER A 53 25.53 -12.36 42.35
N VAL A 54 24.19 -12.40 42.42
CA VAL A 54 23.29 -12.30 41.25
C VAL A 54 23.04 -10.87 40.77
N TYR A 55 23.45 -9.84 41.52
CA TYR A 55 23.15 -8.45 41.19
C TYR A 55 23.83 -7.99 39.90
N ILE A 56 25.16 -8.16 39.81
CA ILE A 56 25.96 -7.77 38.65
C ILE A 56 25.53 -8.54 37.39
N PRO A 57 25.38 -9.89 37.38
CA PRO A 57 24.99 -10.61 36.18
C PRO A 57 23.57 -10.24 35.71
N PHE A 58 22.61 -10.04 36.60
CA PHE A 58 21.26 -9.61 36.20
C PHE A 58 21.22 -8.16 35.72
N LEU A 59 22.05 -7.27 36.27
CA LEU A 59 22.19 -5.91 35.74
C LEU A 59 22.66 -5.96 34.28
N VAL A 60 23.76 -6.67 34.01
CA VAL A 60 24.30 -6.81 32.65
C VAL A 60 23.30 -7.48 31.71
N ALA A 61 22.63 -8.55 32.15
CA ALA A 61 21.61 -9.23 31.36
C ALA A 61 20.42 -8.33 31.04
N SER A 62 19.95 -7.53 32.01
CA SER A 62 18.84 -6.59 31.80
C SER A 62 19.19 -5.47 30.81
N CYS A 63 20.43 -4.95 30.87
CA CYS A 63 20.93 -3.97 29.91
C CYS A 63 21.00 -4.57 28.49
N ALA A 64 21.57 -5.78 28.35
CA ALA A 64 21.67 -6.46 27.06
C ALA A 64 20.27 -6.75 26.47
N LEU A 65 19.34 -7.23 27.29
CA LEU A 65 17.96 -7.49 26.89
C LEU A 65 17.24 -6.21 26.46
N GLY A 66 17.45 -5.10 27.19
CA GLY A 66 16.89 -3.80 26.85
C GLY A 66 17.39 -3.26 25.50
N ILE A 67 18.70 -3.38 25.25
CA ILE A 67 19.29 -2.99 23.95
C ILE A 67 18.72 -3.86 22.83
N ALA A 68 18.70 -5.19 23.01
CA ALA A 68 18.18 -6.12 22.01
C ALA A 68 16.70 -5.84 21.68
N PHE A 69 15.86 -5.65 22.70
CA PHE A 69 14.44 -5.34 22.52
C PHE A 69 14.23 -3.96 21.90
N GLY A 70 15.00 -2.95 22.31
CA GLY A 70 14.95 -1.60 21.77
C GLY A 70 15.32 -1.56 20.28
N CYS A 71 16.46 -2.15 19.91
CA CYS A 71 16.89 -2.25 18.52
C CYS A 71 15.89 -3.04 17.66
N GLY A 72 15.39 -4.18 18.18
CA GLY A 72 14.37 -4.99 17.50
C GLY A 72 13.07 -4.22 17.28
N SER A 73 12.61 -3.47 18.29
CA SER A 73 11.41 -2.64 18.18
C SER A 73 11.59 -1.51 17.16
N LEU A 74 12.73 -0.82 17.17
CA LEU A 74 13.02 0.23 16.19
C LEU A 74 13.02 -0.31 14.76
N PHE A 75 13.64 -1.47 14.53
CA PHE A 75 13.64 -2.10 13.21
C PHE A 75 12.24 -2.53 12.77
N PHE A 76 11.48 -3.16 13.68
CA PHE A 76 10.11 -3.59 13.44
C PHE A 76 9.19 -2.42 13.06
N PHE A 77 9.27 -1.32 13.81
CA PHE A 77 8.46 -0.13 13.55
C PHE A 77 8.90 0.63 12.31
N SER A 78 10.21 0.73 12.05
CA SER A 78 10.76 1.50 10.94
C SER A 78 10.45 0.90 9.58
N VAL A 79 10.49 -0.43 9.46
CA VAL A 79 10.34 -1.13 8.17
C VAL A 79 8.91 -1.63 8.02
N LYS A 80 8.61 -2.81 8.57
CA LYS A 80 7.36 -3.53 8.29
C LYS A 80 6.12 -2.74 8.72
N PHE A 81 6.12 -2.23 9.94
CA PHE A 81 4.95 -1.54 10.48
C PHE A 81 4.68 -0.21 9.75
N LYS A 82 5.74 0.57 9.46
CA LYS A 82 5.61 1.84 8.74
C LYS A 82 4.96 1.64 7.37
N LEU A 83 5.45 0.69 6.57
CA LEU A 83 4.90 0.39 5.25
C LEU A 83 3.43 -0.04 5.34
N THR A 84 3.10 -1.03 6.17
CA THR A 84 1.72 -1.51 6.33
C THR A 84 0.79 -0.41 6.86
N SER A 85 1.27 0.44 7.78
CA SER A 85 0.47 1.53 8.32
C SER A 85 0.18 2.62 7.29
N ARG A 86 1.15 2.95 6.42
CA ARG A 86 0.97 3.87 5.29
C ARG A 86 -0.03 3.32 4.28
N TYR A 87 0.09 2.04 3.94
CA TYR A 87 -0.86 1.35 3.07
C TYR A 87 -2.29 1.37 3.62
N CYS A 88 -2.49 1.00 4.89
CA CYS A 88 -3.80 1.08 5.54
C CYS A 88 -4.34 2.52 5.63
N ARG A 89 -3.48 3.53 5.71
CA ARG A 89 -3.87 4.95 5.70
C ARG A 89 -4.39 5.34 4.31
N MET A 90 -3.69 4.97 3.25
CA MET A 90 -4.13 5.15 1.87
C MET A 90 -5.51 4.52 1.64
N LEU A 91 -5.71 3.26 2.03
CA LEU A 91 -7.00 2.58 1.87
C LEU A 91 -8.14 3.27 2.63
N ARG A 92 -7.85 3.87 3.80
CA ARG A 92 -8.83 4.64 4.57
C ARG A 92 -9.18 5.97 3.88
N ASN A 93 -8.16 6.70 3.43
CA ASN A 93 -8.35 7.95 2.67
C ASN A 93 -9.19 7.70 1.42
N MET A 94 -8.93 6.60 0.72
CA MET A 94 -9.66 6.17 -0.47
C MET A 94 -11.13 5.81 -0.20
N ARG A 95 -11.44 5.33 1.01
CA ARG A 95 -12.82 5.05 1.43
C ARG A 95 -13.59 6.33 1.72
N ASP A 96 -12.98 7.26 2.46
CA ASP A 96 -13.64 8.43 3.05
C ASP A 96 -13.53 9.69 2.17
N GLY A 97 -12.61 9.71 1.20
CA GLY A 97 -12.28 10.87 0.39
C GLY A 97 -13.13 11.03 -0.87
N ILE A 98 -13.02 12.22 -1.47
CA ILE A 98 -13.78 12.61 -2.67
C ILE A 98 -13.32 11.75 -3.86
N LYS A 99 -14.28 11.17 -4.56
CA LYS A 99 -14.06 10.27 -5.70
C LYS A 99 -14.37 11.03 -6.97
N GLU A 100 -13.40 11.08 -7.88
CA GLU A 100 -13.56 11.72 -9.17
C GLU A 100 -13.82 10.65 -10.23
N ARG A 101 -14.85 10.87 -11.05
CA ARG A 101 -15.14 10.04 -12.21
C ARG A 101 -14.64 10.77 -13.45
N GLY A 102 -13.97 10.05 -14.33
CA GLY A 102 -13.46 10.57 -15.59
C GLY A 102 -13.58 9.54 -16.71
N HIS A 103 -13.40 10.02 -17.91
CA HIS A 103 -13.24 9.20 -19.10
C HIS A 103 -12.08 9.78 -19.91
N GLY A 104 -11.36 8.92 -20.63
CA GLY A 104 -10.24 9.31 -21.47
C GLY A 104 -9.74 8.14 -22.30
N LYS A 105 -8.87 8.44 -23.26
CA LYS A 105 -8.22 7.43 -24.08
C LYS A 105 -6.89 7.03 -23.47
N PHE A 106 -6.61 5.73 -23.43
CA PHE A 106 -5.33 5.24 -22.94
C PHE A 106 -4.20 5.58 -23.91
N THR A 107 -3.11 6.16 -23.39
CA THR A 107 -1.94 6.54 -24.18
C THR A 107 -0.78 5.59 -23.91
N GLU A 108 -0.27 5.61 -22.67
CA GLU A 108 0.91 4.84 -22.29
C GLU A 108 0.96 4.53 -20.79
N ILE A 109 1.75 3.52 -20.44
CA ILE A 109 2.20 3.27 -19.06
C ILE A 109 3.64 3.76 -18.97
N ARG A 110 3.89 4.76 -18.13
CA ARG A 110 5.28 5.17 -17.88
C ARG A 110 5.95 4.15 -16.96
N PRO A 111 7.21 3.75 -17.25
CA PRO A 111 7.93 2.74 -16.48
C PRO A 111 8.48 3.26 -15.14
N ASP A 112 8.35 4.57 -14.86
CA ASP A 112 8.85 5.18 -13.62
C ASP A 112 7.97 4.83 -12.43
N ILE A 113 8.62 4.42 -11.33
CA ILE A 113 7.94 4.13 -10.07
C ILE A 113 7.81 5.43 -9.30
N THR A 114 6.58 5.90 -9.12
CA THR A 114 6.27 7.09 -8.32
C THR A 114 5.90 6.68 -6.89
N GLU A 115 6.46 7.35 -5.89
CA GLU A 115 6.04 7.19 -4.49
C GLU A 115 4.99 8.23 -4.12
N LYS A 116 3.85 7.77 -3.60
CA LYS A 116 2.83 8.64 -3.01
C LYS A 116 2.41 8.12 -1.65
N GLU A 117 2.51 8.97 -0.63
CA GLU A 117 2.18 8.64 0.76
C GLU A 117 2.90 7.39 1.34
N GLY A 118 4.07 7.01 0.81
CA GLY A 118 4.79 5.81 1.24
C GLY A 118 4.33 4.52 0.57
N VAL A 119 3.53 4.62 -0.50
CA VAL A 119 3.10 3.51 -1.36
C VAL A 119 3.66 3.77 -2.77
N TYR A 120 4.08 2.70 -3.45
CA TYR A 120 4.69 2.77 -4.77
C TYR A 120 3.66 2.49 -5.86
N PHE A 121 3.67 3.32 -6.91
CA PHE A 121 2.71 3.27 -8.01
C PHE A 121 3.42 3.29 -9.37
N TYR A 122 2.76 2.70 -10.35
CA TYR A 122 3.00 2.95 -11.77
C TYR A 122 2.13 4.11 -12.24
N THR A 123 2.63 4.88 -13.20
CA THR A 123 1.90 6.01 -13.78
C THR A 123 1.28 5.62 -15.12
N LEU A 124 -0.05 5.65 -15.18
CA LEU A 124 -0.86 5.48 -16.38
C LEU A 124 -1.19 6.88 -16.94
N VAL A 125 -0.91 7.11 -18.22
CA VAL A 125 -1.22 8.38 -18.90
C VAL A 125 -2.49 8.19 -19.73
N LEU A 126 -3.51 8.98 -19.42
CA LEU A 126 -4.76 9.04 -20.18
C LEU A 126 -4.93 10.41 -20.81
N ASP A 127 -5.35 10.44 -22.07
CA ASP A 127 -5.79 11.66 -22.74
C ASP A 127 -7.29 11.87 -22.45
N CYS A 128 -7.59 12.84 -21.61
CA CYS A 128 -8.94 13.14 -21.16
C CYS A 128 -9.43 14.45 -21.82
N PRO A 129 -10.71 14.52 -22.23
CA PRO A 129 -11.24 15.75 -22.80
C PRO A 129 -11.16 16.88 -21.76
N PRO A 130 -10.70 18.07 -22.17
CA PRO A 130 -10.42 19.15 -21.24
C PRO A 130 -11.73 19.68 -20.62
N LEU A 131 -11.72 19.89 -19.30
CA LEU A 131 -12.86 20.45 -18.58
C LEU A 131 -13.07 21.93 -18.90
N LYS A 132 -12.00 22.65 -19.30
CA LYS A 132 -12.03 24.03 -19.78
C LYS A 132 -11.13 24.22 -21.00
N ARG A 133 -11.48 25.19 -21.86
CA ARG A 133 -10.70 25.52 -23.06
C ARG A 133 -9.28 25.98 -22.65
N GLY A 134 -8.27 25.17 -22.98
CA GLY A 134 -6.85 25.42 -22.65
C GLY A 134 -6.29 24.62 -21.47
N ASP A 135 -7.08 23.73 -20.85
CA ASP A 135 -6.56 22.81 -19.83
C ASP A 135 -5.73 21.68 -20.45
N ILE A 136 -4.79 21.17 -19.64
CA ILE A 136 -3.96 20.00 -19.97
C ILE A 136 -4.89 18.80 -20.15
N THR A 137 -4.80 18.15 -21.31
CA THR A 137 -5.63 16.97 -21.65
C THR A 137 -5.07 15.69 -21.03
N GLU A 138 -3.75 15.63 -20.82
CA GLU A 138 -3.08 14.50 -20.21
C GLU A 138 -3.32 14.41 -18.70
N ARG A 139 -3.85 13.27 -18.25
CA ARG A 139 -4.06 12.96 -16.84
C ARG A 139 -3.21 11.78 -16.41
N HIS A 140 -2.41 12.00 -15.37
CA HIS A 140 -1.58 10.96 -14.76
C HIS A 140 -2.37 10.24 -13.66
N ILE A 141 -2.61 8.97 -13.86
CA ILE A 141 -3.32 8.08 -12.92
C ILE A 141 -2.34 7.09 -12.33
N LEU A 142 -2.42 6.90 -11.01
CA LEU A 142 -1.53 6.04 -10.24
C LEU A 142 -2.17 4.66 -10.04
N VAL A 143 -1.48 3.61 -10.47
CA VAL A 143 -1.86 2.21 -10.25
C VAL A 143 -0.89 1.60 -9.25
N GLU A 144 -1.39 1.00 -8.17
CA GLU A 144 -0.50 0.44 -7.14
C GLU A 144 0.38 -0.66 -7.75
N ARG A 145 1.67 -0.65 -7.42
CA ARG A 145 2.67 -1.59 -7.95
C ARG A 145 2.33 -3.06 -7.73
N THR A 146 1.62 -3.39 -6.65
CA THR A 146 1.28 -4.76 -6.27
C THR A 146 0.12 -5.34 -7.10
N HIS A 147 -0.66 -4.49 -7.77
CA HIS A 147 -1.76 -4.91 -8.62
C HIS A 147 -1.28 -5.23 -10.04
N SER A 148 -1.99 -6.15 -10.70
CA SER A 148 -1.81 -6.38 -12.12
C SER A 148 -2.17 -5.12 -12.89
N LEU A 149 -1.25 -4.65 -13.75
CA LEU A 149 -1.53 -3.58 -14.68
C LEU A 149 -2.73 -3.99 -15.56
N PRO A 150 -3.70 -3.09 -15.78
CA PRO A 150 -4.79 -3.38 -16.69
C PRO A 150 -4.23 -3.63 -18.10
N GLN A 151 -4.69 -4.69 -18.75
CA GLN A 151 -4.34 -4.98 -20.14
C GLN A 151 -5.14 -4.02 -21.04
N MET A 152 -4.54 -2.88 -21.36
CA MET A 152 -5.11 -1.85 -22.24
C MET A 152 -4.21 -1.69 -23.46
N GLN A 153 -4.81 -1.44 -24.62
CA GLN A 153 -4.10 -1.05 -25.83
C GLN A 153 -4.20 0.47 -26.02
N PRO A 154 -3.15 1.14 -26.51
CA PRO A 154 -3.22 2.56 -26.84
C PRO A 154 -4.43 2.85 -27.74
N GLY A 155 -5.25 3.81 -27.36
CA GLY A 155 -6.50 4.17 -28.06
C GLY A 155 -7.78 3.64 -27.41
N ASP A 156 -7.70 2.66 -26.50
CA ASP A 156 -8.87 2.17 -25.77
C ASP A 156 -9.54 3.27 -24.93
N GLU A 157 -10.88 3.29 -24.91
CA GLU A 157 -11.63 4.22 -24.07
C GLU A 157 -11.74 3.66 -22.64
N VAL A 158 -11.25 4.44 -21.68
CA VAL A 158 -11.24 4.06 -20.27
C VAL A 158 -12.15 4.99 -19.47
N LYS A 159 -13.22 4.44 -18.89
CA LYS A 159 -13.99 5.10 -17.83
C LYS A 159 -13.37 4.74 -16.50
N PHE A 160 -12.96 5.73 -15.72
CA PHE A 160 -12.24 5.50 -14.47
C PHE A 160 -12.86 6.24 -13.29
N VAL A 161 -12.64 5.68 -12.10
CA VAL A 161 -12.90 6.33 -10.82
C VAL A 161 -11.58 6.45 -10.08
N THR A 162 -11.19 7.68 -9.73
CA THR A 162 -9.95 7.96 -9.01
C THR A 162 -10.21 8.63 -7.67
N HIS A 163 -9.27 8.47 -6.75
CA HIS A 163 -9.19 9.27 -5.54
C HIS A 163 -7.76 9.78 -5.39
N ALA A 164 -7.56 11.11 -5.36
CA ALA A 164 -6.24 11.71 -5.36
C ALA A 164 -5.33 11.11 -6.46
N ASN A 165 -5.82 10.99 -7.69
CA ASN A 165 -5.16 10.34 -8.84
C ASN A 165 -4.90 8.83 -8.71
N ILE A 166 -5.23 8.17 -7.60
CA ILE A 166 -5.11 6.71 -7.46
C ILE A 166 -6.30 6.04 -8.15
N LEU A 167 -6.04 5.07 -9.03
CA LEU A 167 -7.07 4.31 -9.72
C LEU A 167 -7.81 3.38 -8.76
N MET A 168 -9.12 3.56 -8.63
CA MET A 168 -9.95 2.70 -7.77
C MET A 168 -10.77 1.69 -8.56
N ALA A 169 -11.29 2.11 -9.70
CA ALA A 169 -12.08 1.28 -10.59
C ALA A 169 -11.94 1.78 -12.02
N TYR A 170 -12.01 0.88 -12.98
CA TYR A 170 -11.95 1.20 -14.39
C TYR A 170 -12.91 0.32 -15.19
N GLU A 171 -13.26 0.77 -16.38
CA GLU A 171 -14.00 0.02 -17.38
C GLU A 171 -13.38 0.35 -18.72
N ILE A 172 -12.98 -0.69 -19.44
CA ILE A 172 -12.33 -0.58 -20.74
C ILE A 172 -13.40 -0.86 -21.78
N THR A 173 -13.61 0.10 -22.68
CA THR A 173 -14.31 -0.14 -23.93
C THR A 173 -13.22 -0.26 -24.99
N PRO A 174 -13.08 -1.40 -25.68
CA PRO A 174 -12.14 -1.54 -26.79
C PRO A 174 -12.44 -0.45 -27.81
N ALA A 175 -11.40 0.16 -28.39
CA ALA A 175 -11.62 1.00 -29.55
C ALA A 175 -12.34 0.18 -30.64
N GLU A 176 -13.38 0.74 -31.25
CA GLU A 176 -13.95 0.16 -32.48
C GLU A 176 -12.79 -0.05 -33.47
N ASN A 177 -12.56 -1.30 -33.88
CA ASN A 177 -11.49 -1.67 -34.79
C ASN A 177 -11.52 -0.75 -36.02
N PRO A 178 -10.48 0.06 -36.29
CA PRO A 178 -10.39 0.82 -37.53
C PRO A 178 -10.30 -0.09 -38.77
N VAL A 179 -10.05 -1.39 -38.60
CA VAL A 179 -10.00 -2.38 -39.68
C VAL A 179 -11.38 -2.70 -40.25
N ALA A 180 -12.43 -2.76 -39.41
CA ALA A 180 -13.78 -3.06 -39.90
C ALA A 180 -14.43 -1.90 -40.66
N ALA A 181 -13.98 -0.65 -40.41
CA ALA A 181 -14.43 0.52 -41.15
C ALA A 181 -13.75 0.61 -42.53
N ALA A 182 -12.47 0.23 -42.64
CA ALA A 182 -11.77 0.16 -43.91
C ALA A 182 -12.32 -0.96 -44.81
N ASP A 183 -12.59 -2.15 -44.25
CA ASP A 183 -13.18 -3.26 -45.01
C ASP A 183 -14.62 -2.96 -45.47
N ALA A 184 -15.36 -2.09 -44.75
CA ALA A 184 -16.70 -1.65 -45.11
C ALA A 184 -16.71 -0.51 -46.15
N GLU A 185 -15.71 0.37 -46.15
CA GLU A 185 -15.52 1.38 -47.21
C GLU A 185 -15.01 0.75 -48.51
N GLU A 186 -14.11 -0.23 -48.43
CA GLU A 186 -13.59 -0.93 -49.61
C GLU A 186 -14.66 -1.84 -50.26
N ALA A 187 -15.50 -2.50 -49.45
CA ALA A 187 -16.65 -3.27 -49.96
C ALA A 187 -17.77 -2.40 -50.55
N ALA A 188 -17.90 -1.13 -50.15
CA ALA A 188 -18.85 -0.19 -50.73
C ALA A 188 -18.33 0.50 -52.00
N ALA A 189 -17.01 0.54 -52.21
CA ALA A 189 -16.38 1.11 -53.39
C ALA A 189 -16.30 0.13 -54.58
N ASP A 190 -16.40 -1.19 -54.33
CA ASP A 190 -16.43 -2.23 -55.37
C ASP A 190 -17.85 -2.54 -55.90
N GLU A 191 -18.90 -1.90 -55.36
CA GLU A 191 -20.30 -2.04 -55.80
C GLU A 191 -20.86 -0.84 -56.61
N GLU A 192 -20.06 0.19 -56.94
CA GLU A 192 -20.43 1.29 -57.87
C GLU A 192 -19.90 1.12 -59.31
#